data_AF-A0A3B8VN17-F1
#
_entry.id   AF-A0A3B8VN17-F1
#
_cell.length_a   1.000
_cell.length_b   1.000
_cell.length_c   1.000
_cell.angle_alpha   90.00
_cell.angle_beta   90.00
_cell.angle_gamma   90.00
#
_symmetry.space_group_name_H-M   'P 1'
#
loop_
_entity.id
_entity.type
_entity.pdbx_description
1 polymer ?
#
loop_
_entity_poly.entity_id
_entity_poly.type
_entity_poly.pdbx_seq_one_letter_code
_entity_poly.pdbx_strand_id
1 'polypeptide(L)' 'MKIAIMGAGGVGGYFGGLIARAGMDVMFIARGPHM' A
#
# COMPACT_ATOMS: atom_id res chain seq x y z
N MET A 1 11.24 -4.49 -9.20
CA MET A 1 9.88 -5.06 -9.31
C MET A 1 8.91 -4.05 -8.71
N LYS A 2 7.75 -3.79 -9.35
CA LYS A 2 6.76 -2.81 -8.86
C LYS A 2 5.57 -3.53 -8.23
N ILE A 3 5.10 -3.05 -7.08
CA ILE A 3 4.04 -3.67 -6.29
C ILE A 3 2.88 -2.68 -6.16
N ALA A 4 1.68 -3.10 -6.55
CA ALA A 4 0.47 -2.31 -6.34
C ALA A 4 -0.34 -2.89 -5.17
N ILE A 5 -0.74 -2.05 -4.22
CA ILE A 5 -1.63 -2.39 -3.11
C ILE A 5 -2.99 -1.73 -3.36
N MET A 6 -4.03 -2.52 -3.59
CA MET A 6 -5.40 -2.04 -3.70
C MET A 6 -5.98 -1.82 -2.30
N GLY A 7 -6.18 -0.56 -1.93
CA GLY A 7 -6.69 -0.10 -0.65
C GLY A 7 -5.58 0.23 0.36
N ALA A 8 -5.67 1.40 1.00
CA ALA A 8 -4.74 1.85 2.04
C ALA A 8 -5.37 1.83 3.45
N GLY A 9 -6.35 0.95 3.67
CA GLY A 9 -6.93 0.69 5.00
C GLY A 9 -6.01 -0.15 5.89
N GLY A 10 -6.48 -0.64 7.04
CA GLY A 10 -5.64 -1.29 8.05
C GLY A 10 -4.71 -2.40 7.51
N VAL A 11 -5.23 -3.32 6.70
CA VAL A 11 -4.46 -4.43 6.12
C VAL A 11 -3.49 -3.91 5.05
N GLY A 12 -4.01 -3.16 4.08
CA GLY A 12 -3.22 -2.67 2.94
C GLY A 12 -2.07 -1.77 3.41
N GLY A 13 -2.36 -0.83 4.31
CA GLY A 13 -1.37 0.08 4.89
C GLY A 13 -0.30 -0.65 5.71
N TYR A 14 -0.68 -1.63 6.54
CA TYR A 14 0.29 -2.38 7.35
C TYR A 14 1.26 -3.18 6.49
N PHE A 15 0.76 -4.06 5.61
CA PHE A 15 1.61 -4.89 4.78
C PHE A 15 2.34 -4.07 3.71
N GLY A 16 1.65 -3.13 3.06
CA GLY A 16 2.26 -2.24 2.09
C GLY A 16 3.37 -1.39 2.70
N GLY A 17 3.21 -0.94 3.96
CA GLY A 17 4.24 -0.22 4.70
C GLY A 17 5.46 -1.09 5.02
N LEU A 18 5.25 -2.35 5.45
CA LEU A 18 6.34 -3.30 5.67
C LEU A 18 7.11 -3.59 4.38
N ILE A 19 6.41 -3.77 3.27
CA ILE A 19 7.00 -4.02 1.95
C ILE A 19 7.79 -2.79 1.48
N ALA A 20 7.25 -1.58 1.66
CA ALA A 20 7.94 -0.34 1.34
C ALA A 20 9.23 -0.18 2.20
N ARG A 21 9.16 -0.52 3.49
CA ARG A 21 10.33 -0.50 4.39
C ARG A 21 11.42 -1.50 4.00
N ALA A 22 11.07 -2.57 3.28
CA ALA A 22 12.03 -3.51 2.73
C ALA A 22 12.74 -2.99 1.44
N GLY A 23 12.49 -1.73 1.05
CA GLY A 23 13.14 -1.10 -0.11
C GLY A 23 12.47 -1.40 -1.45
N MET A 24 11.26 -1.95 -1.42
CA MET A 24 10.50 -2.26 -2.63
C MET A 24 9.69 -1.04 -3.12
N ASP A 25 9.52 -0.93 -4.43
CA ASP A 25 8.69 0.09 -5.07
C ASP A 25 7.20 -0.28 -4.92
N VAL A 26 6.50 0.40 -4.01
CA VAL A 26 5.09 0.15 -3.66
C VAL A 26 4.23 1.36 -4.01
N MET A 27 3.14 1.11 -4.75
CA MET A 27 2.09 2.08 -5.04
C MET A 27 0.78 1.68 -4.37
N PHE A 28 0.16 2.60 -3.64
CA PHE A 28 -1.16 2.40 -3.05
C PHE A 28 -2.25 2.97 -3.97
N ILE A 29 -3.32 2.21 -4.16
CA ILE A 29 -4.50 2.62 -4.93
C ILE A 29 -5.67 2.65 -3.97
N ALA A 30 -6.11 3.83 -3.53
CA ALA A 30 -7.25 3.99 -2.65
C ALA A 30 -8.42 4.66 -3.39
N ARG A 31 -9.66 4.31 -3.03
CA ARG A 31 -10.79 5.21 -3.27
C ARG A 31 -10.59 6.43 -2.36
N GLY A 32 -10.99 7.63 -2.80
CA GLY A 32 -10.67 8.94 -2.19
C GLY A 32 -11.01 9.13 -0.70
N PRO A 33 -11.40 10.33 -0.21
CA PRO A 33 -11.54 10.61 1.23
C PRO A 33 -12.59 9.78 2.00
N HIS A 34 -13.22 8.79 1.37
CA HIS A 34 -14.20 7.89 1.95
C HIS A 34 -13.58 6.51 2.09
N MET A 35 -12.97 6.26 3.25
CA MET A 35 -12.51 4.93 3.65
C MET A 35 -13.64 4.19 4.35
#